data_AF-A0A7I7LBS0-F1
#
_entry.id   AF-A0A7I7LBS0-F1
#
_cell.length_a   1.000
_cell.length_b   1.000
_cell.length_c   1.000
_cell.angle_alpha   90.00
_cell.angle_beta   90.00
_cell.angle_gamma   90.00
#
_symmetry.space_group_name_H-M   'P 1'
#
loop_
_entity.id
_entity.type
_entity.pdbx_description
1 polymer ?
#
loop_
_entity_poly.entity_id
_entity_poly.type
_entity_poly.pdbx_seq_one_letter_code
_entity_poly.pdbx_strand_id
1 'polypeptide(L)'
;MVAEVTVDTTGAEGVLFKQGGAHGGHVLFIADGRLHYVYNFLGERQQLLSSVGPIPLGHHLFGVRYARTGTVPNSHTPLGDLTMYFDHNEVGSLADVTTHPGTFGLAGAGITVGRNGGSAVSSRYKAPFAFTGGSIARVTIDLSGRPYEDVEKELALAFSRD
;
A
#
# COMPACT_ATOMS: atom_id res chain seq x y z
N MET A 1 -2.83 6.20 -2.34
CA MET A 1 -1.38 6.11 -2.05
C MET A 1 -0.66 5.73 -3.32
N VAL A 2 0.50 6.30 -3.56
CA VAL A 2 1.39 5.98 -4.69
C VAL A 2 2.81 5.82 -4.18
N ALA A 3 3.49 4.74 -4.57
CA ALA A 3 4.91 4.54 -4.33
C ALA A 3 5.66 4.56 -5.67
N GLU A 4 6.63 5.45 -5.79
CA GLU A 4 7.50 5.55 -6.94
C GLU A 4 8.75 4.70 -6.70
N VAL A 5 8.92 3.66 -7.51
CA VAL A 5 9.88 2.58 -7.26
C VAL A 5 10.58 2.20 -8.56
N THR A 6 11.89 2.05 -8.49
CA THR A 6 12.66 1.36 -9.53
C THR A 6 12.90 -0.08 -9.09
N VAL A 7 12.54 -1.04 -9.94
CA VAL A 7 12.73 -2.47 -9.74
C VAL A 7 13.87 -2.95 -10.64
N ASP A 8 15.02 -3.26 -10.04
CA ASP A 8 16.25 -3.62 -10.76
C ASP A 8 16.34 -5.13 -11.03
N THR A 9 15.65 -5.95 -10.24
CA THR A 9 15.74 -7.41 -10.33
C THR A 9 14.38 -8.08 -10.18
N THR A 10 14.19 -9.25 -10.81
CA THR A 10 12.96 -10.06 -10.65
C THR A 10 12.83 -10.66 -9.25
N GLY A 11 13.89 -10.61 -8.45
CA GLY A 11 13.93 -11.01 -7.04
C GLY A 11 13.72 -9.85 -6.08
N ALA A 12 13.27 -8.68 -6.56
CA ALA A 12 12.94 -7.57 -5.68
C ALA A 12 11.88 -7.99 -4.66
N GLU A 13 12.10 -7.66 -3.40
CA GLU A 13 11.21 -7.99 -2.31
C GLU A 13 11.34 -6.98 -1.18
N GLY A 14 10.31 -6.91 -0.33
CA GLY A 14 10.32 -6.10 0.87
C GLY A 14 9.23 -5.04 0.91
N VAL A 15 9.17 -4.34 2.04
CA VAL A 15 8.15 -3.33 2.31
C VAL A 15 8.46 -2.04 1.57
N LEU A 16 7.51 -1.57 0.77
CA LEU A 16 7.58 -0.25 0.14
C LEU A 16 7.11 0.84 1.12
N PHE A 17 5.96 0.60 1.75
CA PHE A 17 5.37 1.51 2.73
C PHE A 17 4.62 0.71 3.79
N LYS A 18 4.65 1.16 5.05
CA LYS A 18 3.69 0.71 6.06
C LYS A 18 3.32 1.81 7.05
N GLN A 19 2.13 1.67 7.64
CA GLN A 19 1.72 2.31 8.89
C GLN A 19 1.06 1.24 9.77
N GLY A 20 1.38 1.21 11.06
CA GLY A 20 0.83 0.19 11.97
C GLY A 20 1.78 -0.99 12.22
N GLY A 21 1.20 -2.08 12.76
CA GLY A 21 1.90 -3.32 13.13
C GLY A 21 0.91 -4.49 13.28
N ALA A 22 1.26 -5.48 14.10
CA ALA A 22 0.44 -6.70 14.25
C ALA A 22 -1.00 -6.44 14.75
N HIS A 23 -1.23 -5.38 15.52
CA HIS A 23 -2.54 -5.04 16.11
C HIS A 23 -3.41 -4.16 15.21
N GLY A 24 -2.99 -3.94 13.96
CA GLY A 24 -3.69 -3.08 13.03
C GLY A 24 -2.73 -2.21 12.25
N GLY A 25 -3.04 -2.01 10.97
CA GLY A 25 -2.13 -1.32 10.07
C GLY A 25 -2.50 -1.51 8.61
N HIS A 26 -1.69 -0.90 7.76
CA HIS A 26 -1.64 -1.25 6.36
C HIS A 26 -0.21 -1.25 5.83
N VAL A 27 0.03 -2.06 4.81
CA VAL A 27 1.35 -2.24 4.22
C VAL A 27 1.23 -2.48 2.73
N LEU A 28 2.10 -1.82 1.97
CA LEU A 28 2.37 -2.07 0.57
C LEU A 28 3.77 -2.70 0.47
N PHE A 29 3.89 -3.86 -0.17
CA PHE A 29 5.14 -4.61 -0.23
C PHE A 29 5.24 -5.47 -1.49
N ILE A 30 6.47 -5.82 -1.87
CA ILE A 30 6.74 -6.78 -2.92
C ILE A 30 7.11 -8.12 -2.28
N ALA A 31 6.50 -9.19 -2.76
CA ALA A 31 6.84 -10.57 -2.41
C ALA A 31 6.41 -11.52 -3.53
N ASP A 32 7.20 -12.56 -3.76
CA ASP A 32 6.92 -13.59 -4.79
C ASP A 32 6.70 -12.98 -6.19
N GLY A 33 7.46 -11.94 -6.53
CA GLY A 33 7.38 -11.22 -7.81
C GLY A 33 6.09 -10.41 -8.02
N ARG A 34 5.28 -10.20 -6.98
CA ARG A 34 4.00 -9.49 -7.04
C ARG A 34 3.94 -8.34 -6.05
N LEU A 35 3.11 -7.35 -6.37
CA LEU A 35 2.78 -6.27 -5.46
C LEU A 35 1.63 -6.72 -4.57
N HIS A 36 1.75 -6.47 -3.27
CA HIS A 36 0.75 -6.82 -2.28
C HIS A 36 0.40 -5.61 -1.43
N TYR A 37 -0.89 -5.44 -1.19
CA TYR A 37 -1.41 -4.51 -0.20
C TYR A 37 -2.21 -5.28 0.84
N VAL A 38 -1.91 -5.07 2.11
CA VAL A 38 -2.69 -5.62 3.21
C VAL A 38 -3.24 -4.48 4.05
N TYR A 39 -4.54 -4.54 4.31
CA TYR A 39 -5.15 -3.82 5.43
C TYR A 39 -5.39 -4.81 6.58
N ASN A 40 -4.62 -4.68 7.65
CA ASN A 40 -4.78 -5.44 8.89
C ASN A 40 -5.78 -4.70 9.78
N PHE A 41 -7.01 -5.21 9.87
CA PHE A 41 -8.06 -4.68 10.70
C PHE A 41 -7.95 -5.25 12.12
N LEU A 42 -7.57 -4.41 13.09
CA LEU A 42 -7.44 -4.70 14.52
C LEU A 42 -6.54 -5.89 14.90
N GLY A 43 -5.71 -6.40 13.99
CA GLY A 43 -4.97 -7.64 14.21
C GLY A 43 -5.79 -8.92 14.06
N GLU A 44 -7.10 -8.79 13.84
CA GLU A 44 -8.04 -9.90 13.76
C GLU A 44 -8.22 -10.39 12.32
N ARG A 45 -8.13 -9.47 11.35
CA ARG A 45 -8.40 -9.77 9.94
C ARG A 45 -7.47 -9.03 9.01
N GLN A 46 -6.68 -9.78 8.24
CA GLN A 46 -5.88 -9.24 7.14
C GLN A 46 -6.65 -9.34 5.82
N GLN A 47 -6.93 -8.18 5.22
CA GLN A 47 -7.58 -8.06 3.91
C GLN A 47 -6.49 -7.81 2.87
N LEU A 48 -6.23 -8.82 2.05
CA LEU A 48 -5.12 -8.85 1.10
C LEU A 48 -5.62 -8.57 -0.31
N LEU A 49 -4.95 -7.63 -0.98
CA LEU A 49 -5.01 -7.41 -2.41
C LEU A 49 -3.62 -7.67 -3.01
N SER A 50 -3.56 -8.49 -4.06
CA SER A 50 -2.33 -8.78 -4.80
C SER A 50 -2.50 -8.37 -6.26
N SER A 51 -1.42 -7.93 -6.90
CA SER A 51 -1.43 -7.66 -8.34
C SER A 51 -1.72 -8.93 -9.15
N VAL A 52 -2.45 -8.76 -10.24
CA VAL A 52 -2.58 -9.72 -11.35
C VAL A 52 -1.31 -9.60 -12.19
N GLY A 53 -0.69 -10.75 -12.48
CA GLY A 53 0.63 -10.79 -13.11
C GLY A 53 1.81 -10.36 -12.22
N PRO A 54 3.04 -10.59 -12.69
CA PRO A 54 4.27 -10.18 -12.00
C PRO A 54 4.56 -8.69 -12.19
N ILE A 55 5.39 -8.14 -11.31
CA ILE A 55 5.92 -6.77 -11.45
C ILE A 55 6.98 -6.73 -12.57
N PRO A 56 6.88 -5.82 -13.55
CA PRO A 56 7.92 -5.61 -14.55
C PRO A 56 9.18 -4.97 -13.95
N LEU A 57 10.32 -5.10 -14.63
CA LEU A 57 11.53 -4.37 -14.29
C LEU A 57 11.44 -2.92 -14.77
N GLY A 58 12.12 -2.02 -14.05
CA GLY A 58 12.20 -0.61 -14.39
C GLY A 58 11.52 0.30 -13.39
N HIS A 59 11.32 1.55 -13.80
CA HIS A 59 10.66 2.58 -13.00
C HIS A 59 9.14 2.46 -13.13
N HIS A 60 8.45 2.45 -11.99
CA HIS A 60 7.00 2.29 -11.91
C HIS A 60 6.40 3.13 -10.79
N LEU A 61 5.14 3.49 -10.99
CA LEU A 61 4.24 4.00 -9.96
C LEU A 61 3.33 2.87 -9.48
N PHE A 62 3.52 2.45 -8.23
CA PHE A 62 2.68 1.45 -7.59
C PHE A 62 1.58 2.13 -6.76
N GLY A 63 0.35 2.04 -7.26
CA GLY A 63 -0.82 2.72 -6.71
C GLY A 63 -1.73 1.80 -5.91
N VAL A 64 -2.27 2.31 -4.80
CA VAL A 64 -3.45 1.73 -4.13
C VAL A 64 -4.43 2.85 -3.79
N ARG A 65 -5.66 2.70 -4.26
CA ARG A 65 -6.79 3.60 -3.97
C ARG A 65 -7.81 2.87 -3.11
N TYR A 66 -8.32 3.56 -2.09
CA TYR A 66 -9.46 3.11 -1.30
C TYR A 66 -10.62 4.07 -1.54
N ALA A 67 -11.71 3.58 -2.12
CA ALA A 67 -12.93 4.34 -2.37
C ALA A 67 -13.97 3.95 -1.31
N ARG A 68 -14.24 4.83 -0.35
CA ARG A 68 -15.24 4.57 0.70
C ARG A 68 -16.62 4.45 0.07
N THR A 69 -17.28 3.32 0.28
CA THR A 69 -18.64 3.03 -0.19
C THR A 69 -19.69 3.23 0.91
N GLY A 70 -19.27 3.24 2.19
CA GLY A 70 -20.16 3.53 3.30
C GLY A 70 -19.62 3.12 4.65
N THR A 71 -20.48 2.47 5.43
CA THR A 71 -20.18 1.82 6.71
C THR A 71 -20.91 0.49 6.81
N VAL A 72 -20.34 -0.46 7.53
CA VAL A 72 -21.02 -1.73 7.85
C VAL A 72 -22.33 -1.43 8.61
N PRO A 73 -23.47 -2.06 8.25
CA PRO A 73 -24.76 -1.81 8.88
C PRO A 73 -24.70 -1.90 10.41
N ASN A 74 -25.41 -0.98 11.08
CA ASN A 74 -25.45 -0.88 12.55
C ASN A 74 -24.07 -0.74 13.22
N SER A 75 -23.09 -0.16 12.51
CA SER A 75 -21.76 0.12 13.07
C SER A 75 -21.19 1.42 12.49
N HIS A 76 -20.07 1.88 13.04
CA HIS A 76 -19.31 3.00 12.50
C HIS A 76 -18.13 2.58 11.63
N THR A 77 -17.93 1.27 11.41
CA THR A 77 -16.80 0.71 10.67
C THR A 77 -16.90 1.12 9.20
N PRO A 78 -15.97 1.94 8.66
CA PRO A 78 -15.98 2.31 7.26
C PRO A 78 -15.80 1.09 6.35
N LEU A 79 -16.50 1.13 5.22
CA LEU A 79 -16.46 0.14 4.15
C LEU A 79 -16.04 0.83 2.85
N GLY A 80 -15.28 0.14 2.01
CA GLY A 80 -14.86 0.68 0.72
C GLY A 80 -14.13 -0.33 -0.15
N ASP A 81 -13.88 0.06 -1.38
CA ASP A 81 -13.26 -0.79 -2.39
C ASP A 81 -11.80 -0.37 -2.61
N LEU A 82 -10.91 -1.36 -2.65
CA LEU A 82 -9.52 -1.18 -3.02
C LEU A 82 -9.33 -1.41 -4.52
N THR A 83 -8.52 -0.55 -5.14
CA THR A 83 -8.01 -0.76 -6.50
C THR A 83 -6.49 -0.58 -6.49
N MET A 84 -5.76 -1.50 -7.12
CA MET A 84 -4.31 -1.50 -7.24
C MET A 84 -3.91 -1.19 -8.68
N TYR A 85 -2.84 -0.41 -8.84
CA TYR A 85 -2.35 0.05 -10.14
C TYR A 85 -0.86 -0.19 -10.30
N PHE A 86 -0.47 -0.57 -11.52
CA PHE A 86 0.88 -0.37 -12.05
C PHE A 86 0.80 0.77 -13.06
N ASP A 87 1.43 1.88 -12.73
CA ASP A 87 1.33 3.12 -13.49
C ASP A 87 -0.15 3.51 -13.62
N HIS A 88 -0.69 3.46 -14.84
CA HIS A 88 -2.10 3.77 -15.13
C HIS A 88 -2.98 2.51 -15.25
N ASN A 89 -2.40 1.31 -15.18
CA ASN A 89 -3.11 0.07 -15.43
C ASN A 89 -3.65 -0.51 -14.13
N GLU A 90 -4.95 -0.75 -14.04
CA GLU A 90 -5.52 -1.52 -12.95
C GLU A 90 -5.00 -2.96 -13.01
N VAL A 91 -4.40 -3.40 -11.90
CA VAL A 91 -3.84 -4.75 -11.76
C VAL A 91 -4.48 -5.51 -10.61
N GLY A 92 -5.59 -5.04 -10.06
CA GLY A 92 -6.35 -5.80 -9.07
C GLY A 92 -7.33 -4.93 -8.30
N SER A 93 -8.36 -5.58 -7.77
CA SER A 93 -9.36 -4.92 -6.93
C SER A 93 -9.86 -5.85 -5.82
N LEU A 94 -10.32 -5.25 -4.72
CA LEU A 94 -10.93 -5.95 -3.59
C LEU A 94 -12.08 -5.10 -3.04
N ALA A 95 -13.30 -5.61 -3.12
CA ALA A 95 -14.49 -4.94 -2.63
C ALA A 95 -14.69 -5.13 -1.12
N ASP A 96 -15.56 -4.31 -0.52
CA ASP A 96 -16.06 -4.48 0.85
C ASP A 96 -14.96 -4.53 1.93
N VAL A 97 -13.88 -3.79 1.72
CA VAL A 97 -12.76 -3.68 2.64
C VAL A 97 -13.15 -2.79 3.82
N THR A 98 -13.06 -3.34 5.02
CA THR A 98 -13.28 -2.60 6.26
C THR A 98 -12.00 -1.90 6.71
N THR A 99 -12.12 -0.64 7.13
CA THR A 99 -11.02 0.10 7.78
C THR A 99 -11.39 0.48 9.21
N HIS A 100 -10.42 0.89 10.03
CA HIS A 100 -10.70 1.30 11.40
C HIS A 100 -11.61 2.55 11.44
N PRO A 101 -12.61 2.61 12.34
CA PRO A 101 -13.46 3.80 12.52
C PRO A 101 -12.75 4.98 13.22
N GLY A 102 -11.45 4.85 13.51
CA GLY A 102 -10.63 5.85 14.19
C GLY A 102 -9.15 5.68 13.89
N THR A 103 -8.29 6.45 14.58
CA THR A 103 -6.84 6.38 14.40
C THR A 103 -6.29 5.06 14.94
N PHE A 104 -5.40 4.42 14.17
CA PHE A 104 -4.62 3.27 14.61
C PHE A 104 -3.13 3.62 14.55
N GLY A 105 -2.45 3.39 15.66
CA GLY A 105 -1.06 3.79 15.89
C GLY A 105 -0.58 3.47 17.31
N LEU A 106 -1.26 2.54 18.00
CA LEU A 106 -0.94 2.16 19.38
C LEU A 106 0.51 1.60 19.44
N ALA A 107 1.26 2.03 20.46
CA ALA A 107 2.60 1.52 20.80
C ALA A 107 3.68 1.62 19.69
N GLY A 108 3.88 2.80 19.09
CA GLY A 108 5.03 3.06 18.21
C GLY A 108 4.87 2.55 16.77
N ALA A 109 3.64 2.25 16.37
CA ALA A 109 3.30 1.75 15.05
C ALA A 109 3.24 2.88 13.99
N GLY A 110 4.34 3.63 13.87
CA GLY A 110 4.48 4.76 12.96
C GLY A 110 4.61 4.37 11.48
N ILE A 111 4.66 5.40 10.65
CA ILE A 111 4.91 5.30 9.21
C ILE A 111 6.39 4.98 8.98
N THR A 112 6.68 3.97 8.15
CA THR A 112 8.02 3.71 7.63
C THR A 112 7.98 3.34 6.15
N VAL A 113 9.04 3.72 5.43
CA VAL A 113 9.26 3.40 4.01
C VAL A 113 10.45 2.44 3.93
N GLY A 114 10.41 1.48 3.00
CA GLY A 114 11.52 0.56 2.75
C GLY A 114 11.69 -0.57 3.77
N ARG A 115 10.91 -0.60 4.86
CA ARG A 115 10.94 -1.68 5.88
C ARG A 115 9.73 -1.63 6.81
N ASN A 116 9.47 -2.72 7.52
CA ASN A 116 8.56 -2.79 8.67
C ASN A 116 9.35 -3.10 9.95
N GLY A 117 9.78 -2.08 10.69
CA GLY A 117 10.33 -2.29 12.04
C GLY A 117 9.28 -2.78 13.05
N GLY A 118 9.70 -3.44 14.13
CA GLY A 118 8.81 -3.94 15.18
C GLY A 118 8.00 -5.16 14.73
N SER A 119 6.74 -5.26 15.16
CA SER A 119 5.85 -6.35 14.73
C SER A 119 5.38 -6.15 13.28
N ALA A 120 5.30 -7.26 12.53
CA ALA A 120 4.87 -7.24 11.14
C ALA A 120 3.38 -6.87 11.03
N VAL A 121 3.03 -6.01 10.07
CA VAL A 121 1.63 -5.70 9.74
C VAL A 121 0.93 -6.90 9.10
N SER A 122 1.65 -7.66 8.27
CA SER A 122 1.14 -8.84 7.59
C SER A 122 1.85 -10.12 8.03
N SER A 123 1.12 -11.24 8.01
CA SER A 123 1.69 -12.58 8.22
C SER A 123 2.44 -13.11 6.99
N ARG A 124 2.38 -12.41 5.86
CA ARG A 124 3.02 -12.78 4.59
C ARG A 124 4.54 -12.61 4.59
N TYR A 125 5.11 -11.92 5.57
CA TYR A 125 6.55 -11.72 5.70
C TYR A 125 6.99 -11.66 7.16
N LYS A 126 8.30 -11.74 7.40
CA LYS A 126 8.91 -11.50 8.73
C LYS A 126 9.58 -10.13 8.75
N ALA A 127 9.27 -9.33 9.77
CA ALA A 127 9.96 -8.05 9.99
C ALA A 127 11.50 -8.26 10.15
N PRO A 128 12.35 -7.36 9.62
CA PRO A 128 12.00 -6.04 9.09
C PRO A 128 11.54 -6.03 7.64
N PHE A 129 11.68 -7.14 6.90
CA PHE A 129 11.38 -7.27 5.47
C PHE A 129 11.80 -6.02 4.67
N ALA A 130 13.09 -5.70 4.76
CA ALA A 130 13.67 -4.52 4.12
C ALA A 130 13.58 -4.65 2.60
N PHE A 131 13.28 -3.54 1.93
CA PHE A 131 13.22 -3.51 0.48
C PHE A 131 14.60 -3.72 -0.14
N THR A 132 14.67 -4.64 -1.10
CA THR A 132 15.87 -5.00 -1.85
C THR A 132 15.52 -5.21 -3.33
N GLY A 133 16.54 -5.22 -4.20
CA GLY A 133 16.36 -5.41 -5.64
C GLY A 133 15.79 -4.20 -6.37
N GLY A 134 15.96 -3.00 -5.80
CA GLY A 134 15.45 -1.74 -6.35
C GLY A 134 15.72 -0.54 -5.46
N SER A 135 15.09 0.60 -5.80
CA SER A 135 15.07 1.82 -4.97
C SER A 135 13.67 2.41 -4.88
N ILE A 136 13.37 3.10 -3.77
CA ILE A 136 12.11 3.82 -3.57
C ILE A 136 12.44 5.31 -3.64
N ALA A 137 11.97 5.99 -4.67
CA ALA A 137 12.20 7.42 -4.82
C ALA A 137 11.31 8.21 -3.84
N ARG A 138 10.03 7.83 -3.73
CA ARG A 138 9.04 8.55 -2.92
C ARG A 138 7.80 7.72 -2.66
N VAL A 139 7.11 8.05 -1.57
CA VAL A 139 5.75 7.58 -1.29
C VAL A 139 4.85 8.77 -1.00
N THR A 140 3.73 8.85 -1.71
CA THR A 140 2.73 9.91 -1.58
C THR A 140 1.42 9.33 -1.05
N ILE A 141 0.91 9.93 0.03
CA ILE A 141 -0.41 9.62 0.59
C ILE A 141 -1.31 10.82 0.35
N ASP A 142 -2.27 10.66 -0.54
CA ASP A 142 -3.34 11.64 -0.73
C ASP A 142 -4.56 11.24 0.12
N LEU A 143 -5.02 12.19 0.94
CA LEU A 143 -6.22 12.08 1.78
C LEU A 143 -7.35 13.03 1.33
N SER A 144 -7.15 13.77 0.24
CA SER A 144 -8.11 14.74 -0.30
C SER A 144 -9.37 14.09 -0.88
N GLY A 145 -9.31 12.79 -1.19
CA GLY A 145 -10.39 12.07 -1.86
C GLY A 145 -10.47 12.31 -3.37
N ARG A 146 -9.48 12.99 -3.96
CA ARG A 146 -9.38 13.20 -5.41
C ARG A 146 -9.01 11.93 -6.17
N PRO A 147 -9.32 11.84 -7.48
CA PRO A 147 -8.94 10.71 -8.33
C PRO A 147 -7.43 10.46 -8.39
N TYR A 148 -7.04 9.20 -8.58
CA TYR A 148 -5.63 8.78 -8.70
C TYR A 148 -4.89 9.49 -9.85
N GLU A 149 -5.55 9.70 -10.99
CA GLU A 149 -4.98 10.39 -12.16
C GLU A 149 -4.48 11.80 -11.84
N ASP A 150 -5.15 12.51 -10.93
CA ASP A 150 -4.74 13.86 -10.54
C ASP A 150 -3.44 13.83 -9.72
N VAL A 151 -3.30 12.84 -8.84
CA VAL A 151 -2.08 12.65 -8.05
C VAL A 151 -0.90 12.33 -8.97
N GLU A 152 -1.06 11.42 -9.92
CA GLU A 152 -0.01 11.08 -10.88
C GLU A 152 0.41 12.26 -11.74
N LYS A 153 -0.55 13.05 -12.26
CA LYS A 153 -0.25 14.27 -13.02
C LYS A 153 0.52 15.29 -12.18
N GLU A 154 0.13 15.49 -10.92
CA GLU A 154 0.87 16.36 -9.99
C GLU A 154 2.29 15.83 -9.74
N LEU A 155 2.46 14.51 -9.58
CA LEU A 155 3.78 13.90 -9.47
C LEU A 155 4.58 14.20 -10.74
N ALA A 156 4.09 13.85 -11.92
CA ALA A 156 4.77 14.08 -13.19
C ALA A 156 5.13 15.56 -13.42
N LEU A 157 4.23 16.49 -13.13
CA LEU A 157 4.45 17.94 -13.22
C LEU A 157 5.50 18.44 -12.23
N ALA A 158 5.62 17.82 -11.05
CA ALA A 158 6.65 18.17 -10.08
C ALA A 158 8.06 17.79 -10.56
N PHE A 159 8.23 16.70 -11.34
CA PHE A 159 9.55 16.31 -11.89
C PHE A 159 9.89 16.93 -13.23
N SER A 160 8.91 17.46 -13.96
CA SER A 160 9.22 18.20 -15.20
C SER A 160 9.78 19.61 -14.95
N ARG A 161 9.87 20.04 -13.68
CA ARG A 161 10.34 21.38 -13.28
C ARG A 161 11.74 21.39 -12.66
N ASP A 162 12.40 20.24 -12.59
CA ASP A 162 13.84 20.08 -12.26
C ASP A 162 14.63 19.68 -13.52
#